data_AF-A0A3D6DQP0-F1
#
_entry.id   AF-A0A3D6DQP0-F1
#
_cell.length_a   1.000
_cell.length_b   1.000
_cell.length_c   1.000
_cell.angle_alpha   90.00
_cell.angle_beta   90.00
_cell.angle_gamma   90.00
#
_symmetry.space_group_name_H-M   'P 1'
#
loop_
_entity.id
_entity.type
_entity.pdbx_description
1 polymer ?
#
loop_
_entity_poly.entity_id
_entity_poly.type
_entity_poly.pdbx_seq_one_letter_code
_entity_poly.pdbx_strand_id
1 'polypeptide(L)' 'MFKMEIEDDHGLWSDVRGSDGAVLTFEQETEARSKLAELYPVMVQVDKYCGNKRTRVIRVFRTDQEWQDGTPPP' A
#
# COMPACT_ATOMS: atom_id res chain seq x y z
N MET A 1 -1.80 6.15 9.24
CA MET A 1 -0.54 5.69 8.60
C MET A 1 -0.92 4.77 7.45
N PHE A 2 -0.15 4.73 6.38
CA PHE A 2 -0.42 3.91 5.20
C PHE A 2 0.81 3.07 4.89
N LYS A 3 0.63 1.85 4.41
CA LYS A 3 1.72 1.01 3.91
C LYS A 3 1.35 0.45 2.54
N MET A 4 2.36 0.04 1.80
CA MET A 4 2.22 -0.56 0.49
C MET A 4 2.40 -2.07 0.60
N GLU A 5 1.57 -2.82 -0.11
CA GLU A 5 1.68 -4.28 -0.22
C GLU A 5 1.62 -4.68 -1.69
N ILE A 6 2.43 -5.67 -2.04
CA ILE A 6 2.44 -6.28 -3.37
C ILE A 6 2.05 -7.75 -3.27
N GLU A 7 1.34 -8.24 -4.27
CA GLU A 7 1.01 -9.66 -4.40
C GLU A 7 2.04 -10.34 -5.31
N ASP A 8 2.61 -11.44 -4.84
CA ASP A 8 3.46 -12.31 -5.65
C ASP A 8 2.61 -13.21 -6.59
N ASP A 9 3.21 -13.89 -7.56
CA ASP A 9 2.50 -14.73 -8.53
C ASP A 9 1.76 -15.93 -7.86
N HIS A 10 2.12 -16.24 -6.61
CA HIS A 10 1.43 -17.21 -5.76
C HIS A 10 0.22 -16.65 -4.99
N GLY A 11 -0.15 -15.39 -5.17
CA GLY A 11 -1.26 -14.76 -4.44
C GLY A 11 -0.90 -14.33 -3.00
N LEU A 12 0.38 -14.30 -2.66
CA LEU A 12 0.87 -13.94 -1.33
C LEU A 12 1.17 -12.44 -1.27
N TRP A 13 0.50 -11.75 -0.34
CA TRP A 13 0.69 -10.32 -0.10
C TRP A 13 1.88 -10.08 0.82
N SER A 14 2.83 -9.27 0.36
CA SER A 14 4.04 -8.89 1.11
C SER A 14 4.15 -7.39 1.24
N ASP A 15 4.56 -6.94 2.43
CA ASP A 15 4.88 -5.54 2.70
C ASP A 15 6.05 -5.06 1.84
N VAL A 16 5.89 -3.88 1.22
CA VAL A 16 7.01 -3.25 0.53
C VAL A 16 7.99 -2.71 1.56
N ARG A 17 9.23 -3.20 1.50
CA ARG A 17 10.33 -2.77 2.36
C ARG A 17 11.25 -1.82 1.63
N GLY A 18 11.79 -0.84 2.35
CA GLY A 18 12.81 0.07 1.85
C GLY A 18 14.18 -0.60 1.76
N SER A 19 15.17 0.15 1.26
CA SER A 19 16.57 -0.34 1.16
C SER A 19 17.19 -0.72 2.52
N ASP A 20 16.61 -0.23 3.61
CA ASP A 20 17.02 -0.51 5.00
C ASP A 20 16.38 -1.81 5.54
N GLY A 21 15.48 -2.45 4.79
CA GLY A 21 14.73 -3.62 5.24
C GLY A 21 13.50 -3.31 6.10
N ALA A 22 13.32 -2.06 6.53
CA ALA A 22 12.11 -1.60 7.21
C ALA A 22 10.91 -1.50 6.25
N VAL A 23 9.69 -1.75 6.77
CA VAL A 23 8.43 -1.57 6.01
C VAL A 23 8.26 -0.10 5.68
N LEU A 24 7.99 0.20 4.41
CA LEU A 24 7.71 1.56 3.97
C LEU A 24 6.32 1.99 4.38
N THR A 25 6.28 2.97 5.28
CA THR A 25 5.06 3.54 5.83
C THR A 25 5.01 5.04 5.61
N PHE A 26 3.83 5.56 5.29
CA PHE A 26 3.58 6.95 4.94
C PHE A 26 2.47 7.54 5.82
N GLU A 27 2.44 8.86 5.96
CA GLU A 27 1.37 9.53 6.71
C GLU A 27 0.10 9.69 5.87
N GLN A 28 0.27 9.95 4.56
CA GLN A 28 -0.83 10.16 3.63
C GLN A 28 -0.95 9.05 2.57
N GLU A 29 -2.18 8.73 2.16
CA GLU A 29 -2.43 7.73 1.12
C GLU A 29 -1.81 8.15 -0.21
N THR A 30 -1.93 9.42 -0.59
CA THR A 30 -1.42 9.94 -1.86
C THR A 30 0.09 9.78 -1.99
N GLU A 31 0.82 9.96 -0.88
CA GLU A 31 2.28 9.75 -0.85
C GLU A 31 2.63 8.27 -1.04
N ALA A 32 1.92 7.37 -0.35
CA ALA A 32 2.09 5.93 -0.53
C ALA A 32 1.75 5.49 -1.96
N ARG A 33 0.66 6.01 -2.55
CA ARG A 33 0.24 5.73 -3.94
C ARG A 33 1.29 6.22 -4.94
N SER A 34 1.81 7.44 -4.75
CA SER A 34 2.85 8.00 -5.60
C SER A 34 4.11 7.13 -5.54
N LYS A 35 4.53 6.74 -4.33
CA LYS A 35 5.71 5.88 -4.16
C LYS A 35 5.53 4.48 -4.74
N LEU A 36 4.32 3.93 -4.65
CA LEU A 36 3.96 2.65 -5.26
C LEU A 36 4.08 2.73 -6.79
N ALA A 37 3.63 3.83 -7.40
CA ALA A 37 3.75 4.06 -8.84
C ALA A 37 5.21 4.30 -9.27
N GLU A 38 6.05 4.90 -8.44
CA GLU A 38 7.49 5.03 -8.71
C GLU A 38 8.22 3.68 -8.65
N LEU A 39 7.91 2.84 -7.66
CA LEU A 39 8.59 1.55 -7.45
C LEU A 39 8.07 0.45 -8.37
N TYR A 40 6.77 0.46 -8.68
CA TYR A 40 6.09 -0.58 -9.46
C TYR A 40 5.24 0.01 -10.59
N PRO A 41 5.80 0.83 -11.49
CA PRO A 41 5.04 1.56 -12.51
C PRO A 41 4.25 0.63 -13.44
N VAL A 42 4.83 -0.52 -13.80
CA VAL A 42 4.19 -1.51 -14.68
C VAL A 42 3.02 -2.18 -13.98
N MET A 43 3.17 -2.60 -12.73
CA MET A 43 2.08 -3.28 -12.02
C MET A 43 0.91 -2.34 -11.71
N VAL A 44 1.20 -1.08 -11.37
CA VAL A 44 0.16 -0.05 -11.17
C VAL A 44 -0.60 0.23 -12.48
N GLN A 45 0.09 0.24 -13.62
CA GLN A 45 -0.57 0.35 -14.92
C GLN A 45 -1.41 -0.89 -15.24
N VAL A 46 -0.90 -2.10 -15.01
CA VAL A 46 -1.64 -3.35 -15.24
C VAL A 46 -2.89 -3.42 -14.38
N ASP A 47 -2.84 -3.02 -13.10
CA ASP A 47 -4.02 -2.92 -12.21
C ASP A 47 -5.14 -2.09 -12.84
N LYS A 48 -4.78 -0.94 -13.43
CA LYS A 48 -5.70 -0.01 -14.09
C LYS A 48 -6.39 -0.61 -15.31
N TYR A 49 -5.76 -1.56 -16.02
CA TYR A 49 -6.26 -2.07 -17.31
C TYR A 49 -6.74 -3.52 -17.28
N CYS A 50 -6.17 -4.38 -16.43
CA CYS A 50 -6.41 -5.83 -16.40
C CYS A 50 -7.18 -6.31 -15.16
N GLY A 51 -7.52 -5.44 -14.21
CA GLY A 51 -8.40 -5.76 -13.08
C GLY A 51 -7.83 -6.68 -12.00
N ASN A 52 -6.74 -7.42 -12.28
CA ASN A 52 -6.02 -8.19 -11.28
C ASN A 52 -5.08 -7.28 -10.48
N LYS A 53 -5.52 -6.94 -9.27
CA LYS A 53 -4.80 -6.03 -8.40
C LYS A 53 -3.59 -6.69 -7.75
N ARG A 54 -2.41 -6.48 -8.32
CA ARG A 54 -1.14 -6.98 -7.76
C ARG A 54 -0.46 -5.99 -6.81
N THR A 55 -1.02 -4.80 -6.64
CA THR A 55 -0.47 -3.77 -5.75
C THR A 55 -1.60 -3.08 -4.99
N ARG A 56 -1.40 -2.81 -3.69
CA ARG A 56 -2.37 -2.07 -2.89
C ARG A 56 -1.71 -1.15 -1.87
N VAL A 57 -2.46 -0.14 -1.46
CA VAL A 57 -2.14 0.71 -0.32
C VAL A 57 -3.17 0.41 0.75
N ILE A 58 -2.72 0.14 1.97
CA ILE A 58 -3.62 -0.10 3.10
C ILE A 58 -3.34 0.87 4.23
N ARG A 59 -4.41 1.25 4.93
CA ARG A 59 -4.31 2.07 6.15
C ARG A 59 -3.90 1.18 7.32
N VAL A 60 -2.87 1.58 8.03
CA VAL A 60 -2.40 1.00 9.28
C VAL A 60 -2.85 1.92 10.41
N PHE A 61 -3.58 1.33 11.36
CA PHE A 61 -4.00 1.97 12.60
C PHE A 61 -2.95 1.68 13.67
N ARG A 62 -2.52 2.70 14.43
CA ARG A 62 -1.52 2.53 15.50
C ARG A 62 -2.18 2.10 16.81
N THR A 63 -3.47 2.36 16.97
CA THR A 63 -4.24 2.04 18.17
C THR A 63 -5.62 1.46 17.82
N ASP A 64 -6.18 0.68 18.75
CA ASP A 64 -7.55 0.14 18.64
C ASP A 64 -8.59 1.26 18.51
N GLN A 65 -8.37 2.39 19.19
CA GLN A 65 -9.25 3.54 19.13
C GLN A 65 -9.31 4.18 17.73
N GLU A 66 -8.19 4.21 16.99
CA GLU A 66 -8.19 4.68 15.60
C GLU A 66 -8.90 3.70 14.64
N TRP A 67 -8.90 2.41 14.97
CA TRP A 67 -9.64 1.40 14.19
C TRP A 67 -11.15 1.52 14.41
N GLN A 68 -11.57 1.71 15.67
CA GLN A 68 -12.98 1.90 16.05
C GLN A 68 -13.57 3.21 15.51
N ASP A 69 -12.77 4.27 15.43
CA ASP A 69 -13.23 5.56 14.93
C ASP A 69 -13.64 5.49 13.46
N GLY A 70 -13.02 4.61 12.64
CA GLY A 70 -13.46 4.27 11.29
C GLY A 70 -13.55 5.44 10.29
N THR A 71 -13.31 6.68 10.73
CA THR A 71 -13.55 7.87 9.93
C THR A 71 -12.46 7.95 8.86
N PRO A 72 -12.81 7.89 7.56
CA PRO A 72 -11.86 8.29 6.53
C PRO A 72 -11.49 9.76 6.78
N PRO A 73 -10.22 10.16 6.68
CA PRO A 73 -9.86 11.57 6.79
C PRO A 73 -10.64 12.39 5.73
N PRO A 74 -10.97 13.65 6.01
CA PRO A 74 -11.71 14.53 5.09
C PRO A 74 -10.97 14.75 3.76
#